data_AF-A0A8T6ZPI8-F1
#
_entry.id   AF-A0A8T6ZPI8-F1
#
_cell.length_a   1.000
_cell.length_b   1.000
_cell.length_c   1.000
_cell.angle_alpha   90.00
_cell.angle_beta   90.00
_cell.angle_gamma   90.00
#
_symmetry.space_group_name_H-M   'P 1'
#
loop_
_entity.id
_entity.type
_entity.pdbx_description
1 polymer ?
#
loop_
_entity_poly.entity_id
_entity_poly.type
_entity_poly.pdbx_seq_one_letter_code
_entity_poly.pdbx_strand_id
1 'polypeptide(L)' 'MRRKCGIMKIVVGSATGAIVAVALGLTHHVFSARLVGDELITVKGYVTKIEWTSPHAYMYLDVEAEDGQWSS' A
#
# COMPACT_ATOMS: atom_id res chain seq x y z
N MET A 1 18.09 31.14 36.30
CA MET A 1 17.66 29.71 36.36
C MET A 1 16.48 29.37 35.44
N ARG A 2 15.43 30.20 35.33
CA ARG A 2 14.24 29.96 34.47
C ARG A 2 14.49 29.78 32.97
N ARG A 3 15.47 30.47 32.39
CA ARG A 3 15.76 30.44 30.93
C ARG A 3 16.32 29.09 30.44
N LYS A 4 17.16 28.43 31.25
CA LYS A 4 17.74 27.11 30.92
C LYS A 4 16.69 26.00 30.92
N CYS A 5 15.70 26.08 31.82
CA CYS A 5 14.58 25.15 31.87
C CYS A 5 13.59 25.35 30.71
N GLY A 6 13.42 26.59 30.21
CA GLY A 6 12.62 26.88 29.01
C GLY A 6 13.25 26.35 27.72
N ILE A 7 14.56 26.54 27.54
CA ILE A 7 15.29 26.04 26.36
C ILE A 7 15.29 24.50 26.32
N MET A 8 15.51 23.84 27.47
CA MET A 8 15.47 22.36 27.54
C MET A 8 14.10 21.79 27.15
N LYS A 9 13.00 22.46 27.54
CA LYS A 9 11.64 22.04 27.18
C LYS A 9 11.34 22.20 25.69
N ILE A 10 11.87 23.25 25.05
CA ILE A 10 11.74 23.47 23.60
C ILE A 10 12.52 22.40 22.81
N VAL A 11 13.74 22.08 23.24
CA VAL A 11 14.59 21.07 22.59
C VAL A 11 13.94 19.68 22.67
N VAL A 12 13.44 19.28 23.84
CA VAL A 12 12.77 17.98 24.02
C VAL A 12 11.45 17.92 23.23
N GLY A 13 10.66 19.00 23.23
CA GLY A 13 9.41 19.06 22.45
C GLY A 13 9.64 18.97 20.93
N SER A 14 10.70 19.62 20.44
CA SER A 14 11.08 19.58 19.02
C SER A 14 11.56 18.20 18.58
N ALA A 15 12.32 17.49 19.41
CA ALA A 15 12.80 16.14 19.12
C ALA A 15 11.64 15.14 19.04
N THR A 16 10.70 15.19 19.99
CA THR A 16 9.51 14.31 19.98
C THR A 16 8.61 14.60 18.77
N GLY A 17 8.41 15.88 18.42
CA GLY A 17 7.62 16.27 17.25
C GLY A 17 8.22 15.76 15.93
N ALA A 18 9.55 15.79 15.80
CA ALA A 18 10.24 15.25 14.63
C ALA A 18 10.09 13.73 14.50
N ILE A 19 10.17 12.99 15.62
CA ILE A 19 10.01 11.52 15.63
C ILE A 19 8.59 11.11 15.20
N VAL A 20 7.56 11.82 15.68
CA VAL A 20 6.16 11.55 15.30
C VAL A 20 5.92 11.87 13.82
N ALA A 21 6.51 12.95 13.30
CA ALA A 21 6.38 13.31 11.89
C ALA A 21 7.00 12.27 10.95
N VAL A 22 8.15 11.69 11.30
CA VAL A 22 8.79 10.61 10.52
C VAL A 22 7.96 9.33 10.55
N ALA A 23 7.35 8.99 11.68
CA ALA A 23 6.54 7.77 11.81
C ALA A 23 5.29 7.77 10.90
N LEU A 24 4.65 8.92 10.70
CA LEU A 24 3.45 9.04 9.85
C LEU A 24 3.75 8.95 8.34
N GLY A 25 4.97 9.29 7.93
CA GLY A 25 5.42 9.19 6.54
C GLY A 25 5.67 7.76 6.06
N LEU A 26 5.61 6.75 6.94
CA LEU A 26 5.94 5.35 6.59
C LEU A 26 4.72 4.51 6.15
N THR A 27 3.55 5.14 5.95
CA THR A 27 2.30 4.46 5.56
C THR A 27 2.23 4.16 4.05
N HIS A 28 3.29 3.61 3.46
CA HIS A 28 3.35 3.21 2.05
C HIS A 28 3.05 1.72 1.91
N HIS A 29 1.77 1.37 1.71
CA HIS A 29 1.38 0.00 1.36
C HIS A 29 1.80 -0.29 -0.09
N VAL A 30 2.96 -0.92 -0.26
CA VAL A 30 3.45 -1.27 -1.59
C VAL A 30 2.65 -2.45 -2.16
N PHE A 31 1.86 -2.18 -3.20
CA PHE A 31 1.18 -3.17 -4.04
C PHE A 31 2.16 -4.13 -4.73
N SER A 32 3.42 -3.72 -4.87
CA SER A 32 4.50 -4.43 -5.57
C SER A 32 5.05 -5.66 -4.83
N ALA A 33 4.60 -5.98 -3.61
CA ALA A 33 5.07 -7.17 -2.90
C ALA A 33 4.41 -8.49 -3.36
N ARG A 34 3.29 -8.42 -4.10
CA ARG A 34 2.49 -9.62 -4.49
C ARG A 34 2.52 -9.94 -5.98
N LEU A 35 2.86 -8.98 -6.84
CA LEU A 35 2.93 -9.19 -8.27
C LEU A 35 4.41 -9.17 -8.67
N VAL A 36 4.91 -10.33 -9.09
CA VAL A 36 6.32 -10.60 -9.43
C VAL A 36 6.84 -9.54 -10.42
N GLY A 37 7.90 -8.84 -10.03
CA GLY A 37 8.29 -7.54 -10.56
C GLY A 37 8.88 -7.50 -11.97
N ASP A 38 9.03 -8.63 -12.66
CA ASP A 38 9.75 -8.67 -13.94
C ASP A 38 8.95 -9.24 -15.13
N GLU A 39 7.80 -9.89 -14.89
CA GLU A 39 6.98 -10.47 -15.95
C GLU A 39 5.62 -9.78 -16.06
N LEU A 40 5.54 -8.83 -16.99
CA LEU A 40 4.26 -8.24 -17.41
C LEU A 40 3.51 -9.27 -18.26
N ILE A 41 2.45 -9.85 -17.70
CA ILE A 41 1.50 -10.67 -18.46
C ILE A 41 0.30 -9.81 -18.89
N THR A 42 -0.22 -10.06 -20.09
CA THR A 42 -1.49 -9.48 -20.55
C THR A 42 -2.58 -10.55 -20.48
N VAL A 43 -3.62 -10.29 -19.69
CA VAL A 43 -4.79 -11.17 -19.59
C VAL A 43 -5.98 -10.49 -20.27
N LYS A 44 -6.66 -11.20 -21.20
CA LYS A 44 -7.91 -10.76 -21.82
C LYS A 44 -9.00 -11.74 -21.44
N GLY A 45 -10.14 -11.22 -20.97
CA GLY A 45 -11.26 -12.03 -20.52
C GLY A 45 -12.45 -11.16 -20.14
N TYR A 46 -13.52 -11.80 -19.68
CA TYR A 46 -14.72 -11.12 -19.20
C TYR A 46 -14.69 -11.04 -17.67
N VAL A 47 -14.97 -9.86 -17.11
CA VAL A 47 -15.08 -9.71 -15.65
C VAL A 47 -16.39 -10.35 -15.19
N THR A 48 -16.30 -11.41 -14.39
CA THR A 48 -17.47 -12.16 -13.91
C THR A 48 -17.85 -11.83 -12.48
N LYS A 49 -16.90 -11.37 -11.66
CA LYS A 49 -17.14 -10.95 -10.29
C LYS A 49 -16.16 -9.87 -9.85
N ILE A 50 -16.63 -8.97 -8.99
CA ILE A 50 -15.79 -8.04 -8.25
C ILE A 50 -16.11 -8.19 -6.77
N GLU A 51 -15.10 -8.45 -5.96
CA GLU A 51 -15.20 -8.42 -4.50
C GLU A 51 -14.43 -7.22 -3.96
N TRP A 52 -15.12 -6.36 -3.22
CA TRP A 52 -14.54 -5.16 -2.65
C TRP A 52 -14.19 -5.38 -1.17
N THR A 53 -12.92 -5.18 -0.80
CA THR A 53 -12.45 -5.27 0.58
C THR A 53 -11.48 -4.12 0.84
N SER A 54 -11.98 -3.00 1.38
CA SER A 54 -11.17 -1.79 1.62
C SER A 54 -9.83 -2.13 2.30
N PRO A 55 -8.67 -1.69 1.75
CA PRO A 55 -8.48 -0.75 0.62
C PRO A 55 -8.31 -1.41 -0.76
N HIS A 56 -8.56 -2.71 -0.89
CA HIS A 56 -8.34 -3.50 -2.10
C HIS A 56 -9.64 -3.99 -2.76
N ALA A 57 -9.50 -4.51 -3.99
CA ALA A 57 -10.54 -5.23 -4.68
C ALA A 57 -9.94 -6.45 -5.38
N TYR A 58 -10.73 -7.53 -5.46
CA TYR A 58 -10.41 -8.71 -6.27
C TYR A 58 -11.35 -8.73 -7.48
N MET A 59 -10.77 -8.89 -8.67
CA MET A 59 -11.50 -9.04 -9.93
C MET A 59 -11.30 -10.46 -10.43
N TYR A 60 -12.40 -11.11 -10.79
CA TYR A 60 -12.43 -12.45 -11.34
C TYR A 60 -12.70 -12.34 -12.83
N LEU A 61 -11.85 -12.95 -13.64
CA LEU A 61 -11.94 -12.92 -15.09
C LEU A 61 -12.13 -14.34 -15.61
N ASP A 62 -13.12 -14.53 -16.47
CA ASP A 62 -13.23 -15.72 -17.30
C ASP A 62 -12.35 -15.50 -18.53
N VAL A 63 -11.34 -16.36 -18.67
CA VAL A 63 -10.37 -16.31 -19.76
C VAL A 63 -10.61 -17.50 -20.67
N GLU A 64 -10.67 -17.24 -21.97
CA GLU A 64 -10.71 -18.30 -22.98
C GLU A 64 -9.29 -18.85 -23.16
N ALA A 65 -9.13 -20.17 -22.97
CA ALA A 65 -7.88 -20.85 -23.24
C ALA A 65 -7.69 -21.05 -24.76
N GLU A 66 -6.44 -21.29 -25.18
CA GLU A 66 -6.10 -21.48 -26.60
C GLU A 66 -6.84 -22.66 -27.27
N ASP A 67 -7.39 -23.59 -26.48
CA ASP A 67 -8.19 -24.74 -26.92
C ASP A 67 -9.71 -24.47 -26.96
N GLY A 68 -10.15 -23.23 -26.70
CA GLY A 68 -11.55 -22.82 -26.68
C GLY A 68 -12.31 -23.21 -25.41
N GLN A 69 -11.63 -23.72 -24.38
CA GLN A 69 -12.24 -23.97 -23.07
C GLN A 69 -12.10 -22.76 -22.14
N TRP A 70 -13.10 -22.55 -21.29
CA TRP A 70 -13.10 -21.47 -20.30
C TRP A 70 -12.49 -21.97 -18.99
N SER A 71 -11.65 -21.16 -18.34
CA SER A 71 -11.19 -21.46 -16.99
C SER A 71 -12.31 -21.14 -15.99
N SER A 72 -13.05 -22.15 -15.55
CA SER A 72 -14.00 -22.05 -14.43
C SER A 72 -13.37 -22.50 -13.11
#